data_AF-A0A660Q6V7-F1
#
_entry.id   AF-A0A660Q6V7-F1
#
_cell.length_a   1.000
_cell.length_b   1.000
_cell.length_c   1.000
_cell.angle_alpha   90.00
_cell.angle_beta   90.00
_cell.angle_gamma   90.00
#
_symmetry.space_group_name_H-M   'P 1'
#
loop_
_entity.id
_entity.type
_entity.pdbx_description
1 polymer ?
#
loop_
_entity_poly.entity_id
_entity_poly.type
_entity_poly.pdbx_seq_one_letter_code
_entity_poly.pdbx_strand_id
1 'polypeptide(L)'
;MMVFILSFALVTAQENEVTKEYTLWIGGHYTDFTDFSKKVGEYDLGDEDALPELKGSYRFRSGEYLLNIDGHYYDKNNISGRYSQRWADRIKGDIYYRSLVRQEEQDLLGNLSARELIGENPGGKILTHELLDEGADYNTHRREFGGNAEVLISRKNNVRMMAAHRSILKTGDEQKIANSHCFSCHVTSKSAEVDKRTDEFEVGLQADVNDFTFAYKFGYRYFQSRANNASAYYDAAVHPVNGGSGAEFGSRQVFNDTTVVFGTYPETRKFSHKVRAKGKLGKGSFSGSLGYSTTENLNTDVASTAWSGAALYAIPLNSKTRAIARVAGVRYKTDDPFIDLPTFRDGRPGPTYSFDFTRYSSLDRNDFKGSLEIISRLNRTTTVSGLLGYNMIDRHDYPVPDGDDQTTGKLFAQARVKYRKGLKFSARAKYRMEMISDPFTSGRGLFEASGRDAGVGPIPETFSFIFYWQREALRYQDITIYPTDVHDFDFGLTYRPDNKMSVNFGLKAKFDKNGDLDSLDVEHSMYQPNLALTLTPDPKWSMSAGYTFGHYKSRGPVAVALFDG
;
A
#
# COMPACT_ATOMS: atom_id res chain seq x y z
N MET A 1 34.89 -11.64 -4.05
CA MET A 1 34.07 -12.86 -4.19
C MET A 1 34.28 -13.43 -5.59
N MET A 2 35.00 -14.54 -5.70
CA MET A 2 35.38 -15.15 -6.98
C MET A 2 34.47 -16.37 -7.20
N VAL A 3 33.65 -16.33 -8.25
CA VAL A 3 32.65 -17.36 -8.55
C VAL A 3 33.26 -18.38 -9.51
N PHE A 4 33.43 -19.62 -9.06
CA PHE A 4 33.68 -20.77 -9.93
C PHE A 4 32.38 -21.57 -10.05
N ILE A 5 31.70 -21.47 -11.19
CA ILE A 5 30.64 -22.39 -11.59
C ILE A 5 31.28 -23.37 -12.56
N LEU A 6 31.55 -24.59 -12.08
CA LEU A 6 31.92 -25.72 -12.93
C LEU A 6 30.65 -26.50 -13.25
N SER A 7 30.07 -26.24 -14.41
CA SER A 7 28.99 -27.04 -14.99
C SER A 7 29.55 -27.83 -16.18
N PHE A 8 29.76 -29.14 -15.99
CA PHE A 8 29.96 -30.06 -17.09
C PHE A 8 28.60 -30.62 -17.53
N ALA A 9 28.22 -30.36 -18.78
CA ALA A 9 27.13 -31.06 -19.44
C ALA A 9 27.68 -31.70 -20.72
N LEU A 10 27.92 -33.01 -20.67
CA LEU A 10 28.09 -33.83 -21.87
C LEU A 10 26.70 -34.16 -22.37
N VAL A 11 26.36 -33.65 -23.56
CA VAL A 11 25.11 -33.93 -24.24
C VAL A 11 25.34 -35.11 -25.18
N THR A 12 24.72 -36.25 -24.89
CA THR A 12 24.50 -37.33 -25.86
C THR A 12 23.02 -37.62 -25.92
N ALA A 13 22.49 -37.70 -27.14
CA ALA A 13 21.07 -37.80 -27.42
C ALA A 13 20.52 -39.23 -27.22
N GLN A 14 19.27 -39.27 -26.73
CA GLN A 14 18.21 -40.22 -27.06
C GLN A 14 18.05 -41.50 -26.21
N GLU A 15 17.38 -41.38 -25.05
CA GLU A 15 16.29 -42.24 -24.53
C GLU A 15 15.92 -41.75 -23.12
N ASN A 16 14.66 -41.30 -22.90
CA ASN A 16 14.07 -40.90 -21.59
C ASN A 16 15.08 -40.56 -20.46
N GLU A 17 16.00 -39.63 -20.74
CA GLU A 17 17.17 -39.50 -19.89
C GLU A 17 16.75 -38.88 -18.56
N VAL A 18 17.02 -39.61 -17.48
CA VAL A 18 16.77 -39.14 -16.13
C VAL A 18 17.87 -38.14 -15.78
N THR A 19 17.55 -36.85 -15.82
CA THR A 19 18.48 -35.79 -15.43
C THR A 19 18.33 -35.49 -13.93
N LYS A 20 19.44 -35.51 -13.20
CA LYS A 20 19.54 -35.12 -11.80
C LYS A 20 20.59 -34.02 -11.67
N GLU A 21 20.19 -32.84 -11.22
CA GLU A 21 21.09 -31.72 -10.93
C GLU A 21 21.02 -31.41 -9.44
N TYR A 22 22.17 -31.25 -8.80
CA TYR A 22 22.28 -30.87 -7.39
C TYR A 22 23.20 -29.67 -7.29
N THR A 23 22.85 -28.69 -6.46
CA THR A 23 23.76 -27.64 -6.04
C THR A 23 23.68 -27.54 -4.54
N LEU A 24 24.84 -27.56 -3.88
CA LEU A 24 24.97 -27.31 -2.45
C LEU A 24 25.98 -26.17 -2.29
N TRP A 25 25.58 -25.16 -1.53
CA TRP A 25 26.41 -24.05 -1.15
C TRP A 25 26.40 -23.97 0.38
N ILE A 26 27.61 -23.83 0.92
CA ILE A 26 27.87 -23.73 2.35
C ILE A 26 28.73 -22.48 2.50
N GLY A 27 28.29 -21.56 3.34
CA GLY A 27 29.02 -20.36 3.69
C GLY A 27 28.77 -20.00 5.14
N GLY A 28 29.23 -18.82 5.51
CA GLY A 28 28.89 -18.19 6.76
C GLY A 28 28.90 -16.68 6.60
N HIS A 29 28.20 -16.01 7.48
CA HIS A 29 28.20 -14.55 7.59
C HIS A 29 28.45 -14.16 9.04
N TYR A 30 28.86 -12.91 9.20
CA TYR A 30 29.07 -12.25 10.48
C TYR A 30 28.62 -10.81 10.32
N THR A 31 27.86 -10.34 11.29
CA THR A 31 27.36 -8.97 11.34
C THR A 31 27.84 -8.35 12.64
N ASP A 32 28.46 -7.17 12.54
CA ASP A 32 28.93 -6.39 13.69
C ASP A 32 27.89 -5.30 14.00
N PHE A 33 27.52 -5.19 15.26
CA PHE A 33 26.46 -4.30 15.75
C PHE A 33 26.99 -3.16 16.63
N THR A 34 28.31 -3.01 16.77
CA THR A 34 28.98 -2.08 17.71
C THR A 34 28.64 -0.59 17.54
N ASP A 35 28.41 -0.08 16.32
CA ASP A 35 28.25 1.37 16.08
C ASP A 35 26.82 1.82 15.76
N PHE A 36 26.04 1.04 15.01
CA PHE A 36 24.63 1.36 14.67
C PHE A 36 23.86 0.11 14.22
N SER A 37 23.39 -0.68 15.19
CA SER A 37 22.79 -1.99 14.96
C SER A 37 21.52 -1.98 14.11
N LYS A 38 20.71 -0.92 14.19
CA LYS A 38 19.31 -0.96 13.72
C LYS A 38 19.13 -0.99 12.20
N LYS A 39 20.00 -0.35 11.41
CA LYS A 39 19.95 -0.41 9.93
C LYS A 39 20.80 -1.49 9.32
N VAL A 40 21.93 -1.83 9.94
CA VAL A 40 22.80 -2.92 9.48
C VAL A 40 22.13 -4.27 9.77
N GLY A 41 21.36 -4.35 10.86
CA GLY A 41 20.58 -5.52 11.31
C GLY A 41 19.10 -5.54 10.96
N GLU A 42 18.60 -4.72 10.01
CA GLU A 42 17.15 -4.66 9.73
C GLU A 42 16.54 -6.07 9.50
N TYR A 43 17.31 -6.97 8.89
CA TYR A 43 16.90 -8.36 8.60
C TYR A 43 17.68 -9.42 9.38
N ASP A 44 18.53 -9.02 10.31
CA ASP A 44 19.40 -9.90 11.08
C ASP A 44 19.34 -9.51 12.55
N LEU A 45 18.61 -10.31 13.34
CA LEU A 45 18.51 -10.14 14.80
C LEU A 45 19.67 -10.85 15.54
N GLY A 46 20.76 -11.17 14.85
CA GLY A 46 21.90 -11.87 15.44
C GLY A 46 22.50 -11.11 16.61
N ASP A 47 23.03 -11.87 17.57
CA ASP A 47 24.13 -11.40 18.40
C ASP A 47 25.41 -11.38 17.53
N GLU A 48 26.53 -10.77 17.97
CA GLU A 48 27.82 -10.71 17.25
C GLU A 48 28.45 -12.11 17.02
N ASP A 49 27.81 -12.93 16.19
CA ASP A 49 28.08 -14.35 16.02
C ASP A 49 28.28 -14.71 14.54
N ALA A 50 29.23 -15.61 14.29
CA ALA A 50 29.40 -16.20 12.98
C ALA A 50 28.31 -17.27 12.75
N LEU A 51 27.41 -17.03 11.80
CA LEU A 51 26.30 -17.92 11.49
C LEU A 51 26.55 -18.70 10.20
N PRO A 52 26.26 -20.01 10.16
CA PRO A 52 26.36 -20.79 8.93
C PRO A 52 25.19 -20.47 8.00
N GLU A 53 25.49 -20.31 6.72
CA GLU A 53 24.49 -20.12 5.67
C GLU A 53 24.52 -21.34 4.73
N LEU A 54 23.35 -21.92 4.46
CA LEU A 54 23.22 -23.12 3.64
C LEU A 54 22.22 -22.87 2.53
N LYS A 55 22.60 -23.18 1.29
CA LYS A 55 21.70 -23.12 0.14
C LYS A 55 21.80 -24.40 -0.66
N GLY A 56 20.66 -25.01 -0.92
CA GLY A 56 20.55 -26.24 -1.68
C GLY A 56 19.55 -26.09 -2.81
N SER A 57 19.84 -26.69 -3.96
CA SER A 57 18.84 -26.96 -4.97
C SER A 57 18.99 -28.36 -5.52
N TYR A 58 17.85 -28.97 -5.82
CA TYR A 58 17.73 -30.27 -6.45
C TYR A 58 16.73 -30.18 -7.59
N ARG A 59 17.15 -30.54 -8.80
CA ARG A 59 16.27 -30.70 -9.94
C ARG A 59 16.31 -32.14 -10.42
N PHE A 60 15.13 -32.71 -10.59
CA PHE A 60 14.92 -34.01 -11.18
C PHE A 60 14.02 -33.91 -12.39
N ARG A 61 14.44 -34.51 -13.49
CA ARG A 61 13.64 -34.63 -14.71
C ARG A 61 13.65 -36.06 -15.19
N SER A 62 12.48 -36.62 -15.46
CA SER A 62 12.32 -37.93 -16.10
C SER A 62 11.12 -37.86 -17.04
N GLY A 63 11.39 -37.91 -18.34
CA GLY A 63 10.37 -37.71 -19.37
C GLY A 63 9.61 -36.39 -19.19
N GLU A 64 8.29 -36.49 -18.95
CA GLU A 64 7.39 -35.35 -18.73
C GLU A 64 7.28 -34.92 -17.25
N TYR A 65 7.94 -35.64 -16.33
CA TYR A 65 7.97 -35.29 -14.92
C TYR A 65 9.17 -34.37 -14.62
N LEU A 66 8.89 -33.26 -13.96
CA LEU A 66 9.86 -32.29 -13.47
C LEU A 66 9.60 -32.02 -11.99
N LEU A 67 10.63 -32.12 -11.18
CA LEU A 67 10.64 -31.78 -9.76
C LEU A 67 11.79 -30.81 -9.51
N ASN A 68 11.52 -29.71 -8.80
CA ASN A 68 12.55 -28.84 -8.25
C ASN A 68 12.31 -28.64 -6.76
N ILE A 69 13.38 -28.73 -5.99
CA ILE A 69 13.42 -28.42 -4.57
C ILE A 69 14.52 -27.38 -4.38
N ASP A 70 14.19 -26.24 -3.79
CA ASP A 70 15.13 -25.18 -3.48
C ASP A 70 15.01 -24.85 -1.99
N GLY A 71 16.13 -24.66 -1.31
CA GLY A 71 16.20 -24.33 0.10
C GLY A 71 17.30 -23.34 0.37
N HIS A 72 17.03 -22.39 1.26
CA HIS A 72 18.01 -21.41 1.73
C HIS A 72 17.76 -21.18 3.22
N TYR A 73 18.77 -21.54 4.01
CA TYR A 73 18.87 -21.23 5.42
C TYR A 73 19.89 -20.10 5.54
N TYR A 74 19.42 -18.92 5.97
CA TYR A 74 20.30 -17.83 6.36
C TYR A 74 20.54 -17.90 7.86
N ASP A 75 19.47 -17.88 8.66
CA ASP A 75 19.53 -18.11 10.11
C ASP A 75 18.20 -18.74 10.60
N LYS A 76 18.04 -18.88 11.92
CA LYS A 76 16.83 -19.45 12.55
C LYS A 76 15.52 -18.70 12.22
N ASN A 77 15.61 -17.41 11.94
CA ASN A 77 14.51 -16.50 11.64
C ASN A 77 14.33 -16.26 10.13
N ASN A 78 15.37 -16.49 9.33
CA ASN A 78 15.43 -16.22 7.90
C ASN A 78 15.67 -17.52 7.11
N ILE A 79 14.58 -18.18 6.74
CA ILE A 79 14.59 -19.49 6.06
C ILE A 79 13.60 -19.44 4.90
N SER A 80 14.00 -19.97 3.75
CA SER A 80 13.07 -20.22 2.65
C SER A 80 13.24 -21.60 2.05
N GLY A 81 12.14 -22.17 1.60
CA GLY A 81 12.08 -23.48 0.97
C GLY A 81 10.97 -23.50 -0.07
N ARG A 82 11.22 -24.18 -1.18
CA ARG A 82 10.24 -24.34 -2.25
C ARG A 82 10.34 -25.74 -2.82
N TYR A 83 9.19 -26.38 -2.97
CA TYR A 83 9.00 -27.62 -3.69
C TYR A 83 8.08 -27.33 -4.87
N SER A 84 8.50 -27.66 -6.07
CA SER A 84 7.68 -27.52 -7.27
C SER A 84 7.71 -28.83 -8.07
N GLN A 85 6.55 -29.29 -8.48
CA GLN A 85 6.40 -30.47 -9.31
C GLN A 85 5.51 -30.18 -10.51
N ARG A 86 5.83 -30.82 -11.62
CA ARG A 86 5.02 -30.81 -12.82
C ARG A 86 5.06 -32.18 -13.45
N TRP A 87 3.89 -32.73 -13.70
CA TRP A 87 3.75 -33.93 -14.50
C TRP A 87 3.00 -33.58 -15.78
N ALA A 88 3.76 -33.49 -16.87
CA ALA A 88 3.25 -33.19 -18.21
C ALA A 88 2.43 -31.90 -18.24
N ASP A 89 1.25 -31.97 -18.86
CA ASP A 89 0.21 -30.96 -18.84
C ASP A 89 -0.87 -31.25 -17.79
N ARG A 90 -0.75 -32.35 -17.04
CA ARG A 90 -1.80 -32.90 -16.17
C ARG A 90 -1.79 -32.31 -14.77
N ILE A 91 -0.64 -32.30 -14.11
CA ILE A 91 -0.52 -31.88 -12.70
C ILE A 91 0.57 -30.84 -12.58
N LYS A 92 0.28 -29.77 -11.85
CA LYS A 92 1.30 -28.83 -11.34
C LYS A 92 1.06 -28.65 -9.86
N GLY A 93 2.12 -28.74 -9.07
CA GLY A 93 2.10 -28.49 -7.65
C GLY A 93 3.25 -27.58 -7.28
N ASP A 94 3.01 -26.66 -6.35
CA ASP A 94 4.03 -25.81 -5.77
C ASP A 94 3.70 -25.63 -4.29
N ILE A 95 4.70 -25.78 -3.43
CA ILE A 95 4.60 -25.56 -2.00
C ILE A 95 5.82 -24.73 -1.62
N TYR A 96 5.63 -23.73 -0.80
CA TYR A 96 6.72 -22.89 -0.32
C TYR A 96 6.55 -22.56 1.16
N TYR A 97 7.70 -22.34 1.78
CA TYR A 97 7.85 -21.76 3.09
C TYR A 97 8.81 -20.58 2.97
N ARG A 98 8.49 -19.47 3.60
CA ARG A 98 9.43 -18.36 3.78
C ARG A 98 9.25 -17.72 5.13
N SER A 99 10.36 -17.38 5.73
CA SER A 99 10.46 -16.77 7.03
C SER A 99 11.40 -15.58 6.90
N LEU A 100 10.99 -14.44 7.45
CA LEU A 100 11.76 -13.21 7.44
C LEU A 100 11.53 -12.50 8.77
N VAL A 101 12.60 -12.04 9.40
CA VAL A 101 12.50 -11.10 10.50
C VAL A 101 12.79 -9.69 10.02
N ARG A 102 12.16 -8.72 10.70
CA ARG A 102 12.40 -7.31 10.46
C ARG A 102 12.46 -6.56 11.77
N GLN A 103 13.54 -5.86 12.03
CA GLN A 103 13.62 -4.88 13.11
C GLN A 103 12.87 -3.61 12.68
N GLU A 104 11.96 -3.16 13.52
CA GLU A 104 11.21 -1.93 13.35
C GLU A 104 11.84 -0.92 14.35
N GLU A 105 12.50 0.12 13.85
CA GLU A 105 13.12 1.12 14.73
C GLU A 105 12.08 1.75 15.68
N GLN A 106 12.49 2.11 16.91
CA GLN A 106 11.66 2.90 17.82
C GLN A 106 11.66 4.36 17.36
N ASP A 107 10.48 4.92 17.11
CA ASP A 107 10.31 6.37 17.00
C ASP A 107 10.54 6.98 18.38
N LEU A 108 11.56 7.83 18.48
CA LEU A 108 11.92 8.48 19.75
C LEU A 108 10.93 9.59 20.13
N LEU A 109 10.02 9.98 19.24
CA LEU A 109 9.07 11.08 19.42
C LEU A 109 9.72 12.43 19.75
N GLY A 110 11.05 12.55 19.59
CA GLY A 110 11.82 13.72 20.02
C GLY A 110 11.46 15.03 19.31
N ASN A 111 10.69 14.97 18.23
CA ASN A 111 10.11 16.11 17.53
C ASN A 111 8.74 16.56 18.09
N LEU A 112 8.17 15.84 19.06
CA LEU A 112 6.85 16.11 19.67
C LEU A 112 6.98 16.84 21.01
N SER A 113 7.72 17.94 21.04
CA SER A 113 7.77 18.83 22.21
C SER A 113 7.49 20.25 21.75
N ALA A 114 6.36 20.80 22.19
CA ALA A 114 5.94 22.14 21.84
C ALA A 114 5.13 22.76 22.98
N ARG A 115 5.27 24.07 23.14
CA ARG A 115 4.44 24.86 24.04
C ARG A 115 3.88 26.04 23.26
N GLU A 116 2.59 26.31 23.47
CA GLU A 116 1.94 27.49 22.92
C GLU A 116 2.66 28.76 23.36
N LEU A 117 2.69 29.77 22.49
CA LEU A 117 3.18 31.11 22.79
C LEU A 117 2.00 32.09 22.63
N ILE A 118 1.71 32.85 23.67
CA ILE A 118 0.70 33.91 23.67
C ILE A 118 1.46 35.24 23.82
N GLY A 119 1.68 35.92 22.69
CA GLY A 119 2.60 37.05 22.62
C GLY A 119 4.04 36.58 22.86
N GLU A 120 4.70 37.16 23.86
CA GLU A 120 6.06 36.75 24.30
C GLU A 120 6.03 35.72 25.45
N ASN A 121 4.84 35.42 26.00
CA ASN A 121 4.70 34.55 27.15
C ASN A 121 4.36 33.11 26.73
N PRO A 122 4.86 32.10 27.45
CA PRO A 122 4.46 30.73 27.23
C PRO A 122 2.98 30.53 27.64
N GLY A 123 2.18 30.02 26.71
CA GLY A 123 0.77 29.68 26.89
C GLY A 123 0.55 28.44 27.76
N GLY A 124 -0.72 28.09 27.91
CA GLY A 124 -1.18 26.99 28.75
C GLY A 124 -1.16 25.62 28.05
N LYS A 125 -1.16 25.60 26.71
CA LYS A 125 -1.15 24.35 25.95
C LYS A 125 0.27 23.82 25.77
N ILE A 126 0.46 22.54 26.04
CA ILE A 126 1.74 21.85 26.00
C ILE A 126 1.54 20.51 25.30
N LEU A 127 2.46 20.16 24.40
CA LEU A 127 2.64 18.83 23.85
C LEU A 127 3.91 18.25 24.47
N THR A 128 3.74 17.15 25.21
CA THR A 128 4.84 16.35 25.73
C THR A 128 4.75 14.94 25.15
N HIS A 129 5.88 14.25 25.18
CA HIS A 129 5.94 12.83 24.86
C HIS A 129 6.65 12.06 25.97
N GLU A 130 6.29 10.80 26.11
CA GLU A 130 6.93 9.84 26.99
C GLU A 130 7.09 8.50 26.27
N LEU A 131 8.28 7.92 26.34
CA LEU A 131 8.54 6.53 25.93
C LEU A 131 8.45 5.67 27.18
N LEU A 132 7.40 4.85 27.31
CA LEU A 132 7.23 3.96 28.47
C LEU A 132 8.19 2.76 28.44
N ASP A 133 8.86 2.56 27.31
CA ASP A 133 9.82 1.50 27.02
C ASP A 133 11.03 2.05 26.24
N GLU A 134 11.70 3.04 26.83
CA GLU A 134 12.91 3.64 26.25
C GLU A 134 13.97 2.58 25.91
N GLY A 135 14.46 2.61 24.67
CA GLY A 135 15.47 1.67 24.18
C GLY A 135 14.92 0.32 23.73
N ALA A 136 13.60 0.12 23.68
CA ALA A 136 13.01 -1.10 23.16
C ALA A 136 13.39 -1.38 21.70
N ASP A 137 13.66 -2.64 21.40
CA ASP A 137 13.92 -3.13 20.04
C ASP A 137 12.70 -3.87 19.50
N TYR A 138 11.83 -3.11 18.82
CA TYR A 138 10.70 -3.71 18.15
C TYR A 138 11.16 -4.53 16.96
N ASN A 139 10.60 -5.72 16.81
CA ASN A 139 10.89 -6.58 15.69
C ASN A 139 9.69 -7.47 15.42
N THR A 140 9.53 -7.85 14.16
CA THR A 140 8.47 -8.77 13.78
C THR A 140 8.99 -9.89 12.92
N HIS A 141 8.59 -11.10 13.28
CA HIS A 141 8.91 -12.34 12.59
C HIS A 141 7.73 -12.80 11.74
N ARG A 142 7.91 -12.79 10.43
CA ARG A 142 6.89 -13.16 9.47
C ARG A 142 7.20 -14.52 8.87
N ARG A 143 6.35 -15.51 9.16
CA ARG A 143 6.37 -16.85 8.55
C ARG A 143 5.22 -16.98 7.58
N GLU A 144 5.50 -17.48 6.39
CA GLU A 144 4.49 -17.74 5.38
C GLU A 144 4.68 -19.13 4.79
N PHE A 145 3.58 -19.86 4.80
CA PHE A 145 3.45 -21.15 4.15
C PHE A 145 2.39 -21.02 3.07
N GLY A 146 2.67 -21.51 1.87
CA GLY A 146 1.67 -21.55 0.82
C GLY A 146 1.85 -22.72 -0.11
N GLY A 147 0.78 -23.03 -0.83
CA GLY A 147 0.83 -24.03 -1.88
C GLY A 147 -0.26 -23.82 -2.91
N ASN A 148 0.00 -24.28 -4.13
CA ASN A 148 -0.96 -24.30 -5.22
C ASN A 148 -0.90 -25.61 -5.97
N ALA A 149 -2.07 -26.12 -6.32
CA ALA A 149 -2.25 -27.30 -7.13
C ALA A 149 -3.12 -26.96 -8.35
N GLU A 150 -2.73 -27.45 -9.51
CA GLU A 150 -3.50 -27.38 -10.75
C GLU A 150 -3.58 -28.80 -11.34
N VAL A 151 -4.79 -29.26 -11.62
CA VAL A 151 -5.06 -30.58 -12.18
C VAL A 151 -5.93 -30.44 -13.43
N LEU A 152 -5.48 -31.01 -14.55
CA LEU A 152 -6.27 -31.18 -15.76
C LEU A 152 -7.28 -32.30 -15.56
N ILE A 153 -8.55 -31.95 -15.44
CA ILE A 153 -9.65 -32.90 -15.26
C ILE A 153 -10.11 -33.45 -16.60
N SER A 154 -10.14 -32.63 -17.65
CA SER A 154 -10.52 -33.05 -19.00
C SER A 154 -9.63 -32.42 -20.07
N ARG A 155 -9.10 -33.26 -20.97
CA ARG A 155 -8.38 -32.80 -22.16
C ARG A 155 -9.32 -32.11 -23.16
N LYS A 156 -10.55 -32.61 -23.29
CA LYS A 156 -11.60 -31.92 -24.06
C LYS A 156 -11.89 -30.60 -23.37
N ASN A 157 -11.71 -29.50 -24.09
CA ASN A 157 -11.87 -28.13 -23.57
C ASN A 157 -10.89 -27.75 -22.46
N ASN A 158 -9.76 -28.46 -22.30
CA ASN A 158 -8.67 -28.14 -21.36
C ASN A 158 -9.17 -27.73 -19.94
N VAL A 159 -10.10 -28.51 -19.38
CA VAL A 159 -10.75 -28.20 -18.10
C VAL A 159 -9.78 -28.47 -16.96
N ARG A 160 -9.42 -27.43 -16.21
CA ARG A 160 -8.46 -27.46 -15.11
C ARG A 160 -9.12 -27.04 -13.80
N MET A 161 -8.88 -27.79 -12.75
CA MET A 161 -9.16 -27.37 -11.38
C MET A 161 -7.90 -26.79 -10.77
N MET A 162 -8.08 -25.74 -9.98
CA MET A 162 -7.03 -25.04 -9.27
C MET A 162 -7.42 -24.96 -7.80
N ALA A 163 -6.47 -25.20 -6.92
CA ALA A 163 -6.60 -24.93 -5.50
C ALA A 163 -5.34 -24.20 -5.02
N ALA A 164 -5.48 -23.24 -4.13
CA ALA A 164 -4.37 -22.57 -3.48
C ALA A 164 -4.68 -22.33 -2.01
N HIS A 165 -3.64 -22.42 -1.18
CA HIS A 165 -3.70 -22.09 0.24
C HIS A 165 -2.50 -21.23 0.60
N ARG A 166 -2.69 -20.27 1.50
CA ARG A 166 -1.64 -19.38 1.99
C ARG A 166 -1.92 -19.00 3.44
N SER A 167 -0.99 -19.28 4.33
CA SER A 167 -1.03 -18.92 5.74
C SER A 167 0.14 -17.99 6.04
N ILE A 168 -0.14 -16.85 6.66
CA ILE A 168 0.87 -15.91 7.17
C ILE A 168 0.71 -15.84 8.69
N LEU A 169 1.79 -16.10 9.41
CA LEU A 169 1.91 -15.82 10.82
C LEU A 169 2.90 -14.67 11.00
N LYS A 170 2.54 -13.65 11.77
CA LYS A 170 3.43 -12.55 12.14
C LYS A 170 3.44 -12.44 13.66
N THR A 171 4.61 -12.64 14.26
CA THR A 171 4.82 -12.59 15.72
C THR A 171 5.90 -11.57 16.09
N GLY A 172 5.93 -11.05 17.31
CA GLY A 172 6.96 -10.12 17.79
C GLY A 172 6.36 -8.93 18.54
N ASP A 173 6.96 -7.76 18.42
CA ASP A 173 6.54 -6.53 19.09
C ASP A 173 6.52 -5.35 18.13
N GLU A 174 5.65 -4.38 18.39
CA GLU A 174 5.55 -3.13 17.64
C GLU A 174 5.36 -1.95 18.59
N GLN A 175 5.80 -0.77 18.15
CA GLN A 175 5.50 0.47 18.84
C GLN A 175 4.03 0.83 18.65
N LYS A 176 3.32 1.10 19.75
CA LYS A 176 2.02 1.76 19.72
C LYS A 176 2.09 3.11 20.42
N ILE A 177 1.38 4.07 19.87
CA ILE A 177 1.33 5.45 20.35
C ILE A 177 -0.11 5.77 20.73
N ALA A 178 -0.30 6.25 21.95
CA ALA A 178 -1.56 6.78 22.43
C ALA A 178 -1.40 8.28 22.71
N ASN A 179 -2.48 9.03 22.50
CA ASN A 179 -2.58 10.43 22.88
C ASN A 179 -3.71 10.54 23.90
N SER A 180 -3.43 11.22 25.02
CA SER A 180 -4.39 11.48 26.09
C SER A 180 -5.39 12.57 25.73
N HIS A 181 -5.10 13.84 26.02
CA HIS A 181 -6.02 14.97 25.92
C HIS A 181 -5.49 16.08 25.01
N CYS A 182 -6.32 16.59 24.09
CA CYS A 182 -5.89 17.57 23.08
C CYS A 182 -5.42 18.93 23.62
N PHE A 183 -5.77 19.32 24.85
CA PHE A 183 -5.37 20.61 25.43
C PHE A 183 -3.96 20.57 26.06
N SER A 184 -3.60 19.43 26.64
CA SER A 184 -2.26 19.11 27.14
C SER A 184 -1.91 17.73 26.59
N CYS A 185 -1.53 17.69 25.32
CA CYS A 185 -1.26 16.46 24.59
C CYS A 185 -0.09 15.75 25.25
N HIS A 186 -0.40 14.73 26.04
CA HIS A 186 0.62 13.80 26.50
C HIS A 186 0.57 12.57 25.58
N VAL A 187 1.60 12.44 24.76
CA VAL A 187 1.77 11.34 23.81
C VAL A 187 2.64 10.28 24.47
N THR A 188 2.04 9.14 24.79
CA THR A 188 2.78 8.00 25.35
C THR A 188 3.02 6.97 24.26
N SER A 189 4.24 6.44 24.20
CA SER A 189 4.55 5.26 23.42
C SER A 189 4.83 4.06 24.31
N LYS A 190 4.46 2.87 23.84
CA LYS A 190 4.78 1.60 24.49
C LYS A 190 4.87 0.45 23.49
N SER A 191 5.55 -0.61 23.92
CA SER A 191 5.53 -1.90 23.26
C SER A 191 4.13 -2.51 23.29
N ALA A 192 3.76 -3.12 22.16
CA ALA A 192 2.60 -3.97 22.04
C ALA A 192 2.96 -5.27 21.32
N GLU A 193 2.49 -6.38 21.88
CA GLU A 193 2.65 -7.70 21.30
C GLU A 193 1.99 -7.76 19.91
N VAL A 194 2.65 -8.47 19.00
CA VAL A 194 2.15 -8.86 17.70
C VAL A 194 2.02 -10.37 17.69
N ASP A 195 0.79 -10.86 17.52
CA ASP A 195 0.48 -12.24 17.12
C ASP A 195 -0.69 -12.16 16.15
N LYS A 196 -0.38 -12.21 14.87
CA LYS A 196 -1.30 -12.02 13.76
C LYS A 196 -1.26 -13.28 12.89
N ARG A 197 -2.44 -13.79 12.54
CA ARG A 197 -2.59 -14.91 11.61
C ARG A 197 -3.53 -14.53 10.48
N THR A 198 -3.11 -14.78 9.24
CA THR A 198 -3.95 -14.69 8.05
C THR A 198 -3.96 -16.02 7.32
N ASP A 199 -5.12 -16.63 7.13
CA ASP A 199 -5.29 -17.80 6.27
C ASP A 199 -6.10 -17.41 5.04
N GLU A 200 -5.68 -17.88 3.87
CA GLU A 200 -6.33 -17.66 2.58
C GLU A 200 -6.44 -18.98 1.83
N PHE A 201 -7.61 -19.25 1.30
CA PHE A 201 -7.91 -20.42 0.48
C PHE A 201 -8.60 -19.98 -0.81
N GLU A 202 -8.12 -20.48 -1.95
CA GLU A 202 -8.79 -20.31 -3.24
C GLU A 202 -9.06 -21.67 -3.88
N VAL A 203 -10.24 -21.83 -4.49
CA VAL A 203 -10.55 -22.96 -5.37
C VAL A 203 -11.22 -22.45 -6.64
N GLY A 204 -10.92 -23.06 -7.77
CA GLY A 204 -11.47 -22.61 -9.04
C GLY A 204 -11.39 -23.62 -10.16
N LEU A 205 -12.08 -23.28 -11.24
CA LEU A 205 -12.13 -24.03 -12.49
C LEU A 205 -11.76 -23.11 -13.65
N GLN A 206 -11.04 -23.65 -14.63
CA GLN A 206 -10.75 -22.99 -15.89
C GLN A 206 -11.08 -23.94 -17.04
N ALA A 207 -11.68 -23.44 -18.12
CA ALA A 207 -11.98 -24.23 -19.31
C ALA A 207 -11.84 -23.39 -20.58
N ASP A 208 -11.45 -24.04 -21.67
CA ASP A 208 -11.38 -23.48 -23.01
C ASP A 208 -12.62 -23.89 -23.82
N VAL A 209 -13.44 -22.93 -24.23
CA VAL A 209 -14.64 -23.13 -25.05
C VAL A 209 -14.46 -22.31 -26.33
N ASN A 210 -14.26 -23.01 -27.46
CA ASN A 210 -13.94 -22.40 -28.75
C ASN A 210 -12.73 -21.45 -28.64
N ASP A 211 -12.88 -20.20 -29.05
CA ASP A 211 -11.83 -19.17 -29.01
C ASP A 211 -11.69 -18.48 -27.64
N PHE A 212 -12.38 -18.97 -26.60
CA PHE A 212 -12.41 -18.34 -25.28
C PHE A 212 -11.94 -19.29 -24.17
N THR A 213 -11.19 -18.74 -23.21
CA THR A 213 -10.90 -19.35 -21.92
C THR A 213 -11.73 -18.65 -20.86
N PHE A 214 -12.51 -19.42 -20.10
CA PHE A 214 -13.25 -18.96 -18.93
C PHE A 214 -12.60 -19.50 -17.66
N ALA A 215 -12.58 -18.70 -16.60
CA ALA A 215 -12.15 -19.14 -15.28
C ALA A 215 -13.08 -18.59 -14.21
N TYR A 216 -13.43 -19.43 -13.25
CA TYR A 216 -14.10 -19.06 -12.01
C TYR A 216 -13.21 -19.40 -10.83
N LYS A 217 -13.15 -18.50 -9.84
CA LYS A 217 -12.48 -18.73 -8.57
C LYS A 217 -13.37 -18.28 -7.43
N PHE A 218 -13.47 -19.12 -6.41
CA PHE A 218 -13.90 -18.77 -5.07
C PHE A 218 -12.68 -18.54 -4.19
N GLY A 219 -12.74 -17.54 -3.31
CA GLY A 219 -11.69 -17.25 -2.34
C GLY A 219 -12.27 -16.97 -0.97
N TYR A 220 -11.64 -17.53 0.06
CA TYR A 220 -11.91 -17.29 1.47
C TYR A 220 -10.64 -16.75 2.12
N ARG A 221 -10.76 -15.70 2.93
CA ARG A 221 -9.66 -15.18 3.74
C ARG A 221 -10.16 -14.88 5.15
N TYR A 222 -9.33 -15.22 6.13
CA TYR A 222 -9.58 -14.95 7.53
C TYR A 222 -8.32 -14.33 8.14
N PHE A 223 -8.52 -13.28 8.93
CA PHE A 223 -7.46 -12.60 9.68
C PHE A 223 -7.88 -12.49 11.13
N GLN A 224 -6.98 -12.84 12.04
CA GLN A 224 -7.17 -12.68 13.47
C GLN A 224 -5.88 -12.18 14.11
N SER A 225 -6.02 -11.50 15.24
CA SER A 225 -4.91 -11.23 16.14
C SER A 225 -5.20 -11.84 17.51
N ARG A 226 -4.23 -12.57 18.06
CA ARG A 226 -4.31 -13.17 19.41
C ARG A 226 -3.43 -12.43 20.43
N ALA A 227 -2.78 -11.34 20.01
CA ALA A 227 -1.99 -10.52 20.88
C ALA A 227 -2.88 -9.87 21.95
N ASN A 228 -2.29 -9.64 23.12
CA ASN A 228 -2.96 -8.86 24.15
C ASN A 228 -3.24 -7.44 23.66
N ASN A 229 -4.40 -6.92 24.01
CA ASN A 229 -4.77 -5.56 23.68
C ASN A 229 -3.86 -4.57 24.43
N ALA A 230 -3.32 -3.59 23.70
CA ALA A 230 -2.60 -2.50 24.31
C ALA A 230 -3.59 -1.59 25.06
N SER A 231 -3.22 -1.18 26.27
CA SER A 231 -3.95 -0.20 27.05
C SER A 231 -3.13 1.07 27.27
N ALA A 232 -3.80 2.21 27.33
CA ALA A 232 -3.21 3.48 27.71
C ALA A 232 -3.99 4.04 28.89
N TYR A 233 -3.26 4.63 29.84
CA TYR A 233 -3.86 5.40 30.91
C TYR A 233 -4.16 6.81 30.38
N TYR A 234 -5.39 7.24 30.57
CA TYR A 234 -5.85 8.59 30.25
C TYR A 234 -5.88 9.38 31.55
N ASP A 235 -5.04 10.40 31.60
CA ASP A 235 -4.89 11.27 32.77
C ASP A 235 -6.23 11.91 33.18
N ALA A 236 -6.31 12.34 34.43
CA ALA A 236 -7.47 13.07 34.92
C ALA A 236 -7.67 14.38 34.14
N ALA A 237 -8.93 14.67 33.83
CA ALA A 237 -9.39 15.93 33.28
C ALA A 237 -9.10 17.09 34.25
N VAL A 238 -7.98 17.80 34.08
CA VAL A 238 -7.69 18.99 34.89
C VAL A 238 -7.66 20.25 34.03
N HIS A 239 -8.22 21.31 34.58
CA HIS A 239 -8.19 22.60 33.91
C HIS A 239 -6.75 23.15 33.92
N PRO A 240 -6.21 23.55 32.76
CA PRO A 240 -4.78 23.81 32.52
C PRO A 240 -4.19 24.98 33.32
N VAL A 241 -5.02 25.97 33.68
CA VAL A 241 -4.55 27.20 34.37
C VAL A 241 -4.65 27.10 35.88
N ASN A 242 -5.62 26.35 36.42
CA ASN A 242 -5.89 26.31 37.86
C ASN A 242 -5.79 24.90 38.45
N GLY A 243 -5.49 23.87 37.65
CA GLY A 243 -5.36 22.48 38.05
C GLY A 243 -6.66 21.84 38.55
N GLY A 244 -7.80 22.54 38.46
CA GLY A 244 -9.07 22.06 39.01
C GLY A 244 -9.77 21.05 38.11
N SER A 245 -10.25 19.95 38.66
CA SER A 245 -11.09 18.95 37.96
C SER A 245 -12.57 19.37 37.91
N GLY A 246 -12.82 20.67 37.64
CA GLY A 246 -14.16 21.25 37.72
C GLY A 246 -15.17 20.46 36.89
N ALA A 247 -16.40 20.33 37.41
CA ALA A 247 -17.46 19.49 36.85
C ALA A 247 -17.61 19.69 35.32
N GLU A 248 -17.55 20.93 34.83
CA GLU A 248 -17.65 21.31 33.41
C GLU A 248 -16.62 20.66 32.48
N PHE A 249 -15.41 20.41 32.98
CA PHE A 249 -14.31 19.86 32.19
C PHE A 249 -14.42 18.34 32.09
N GLY A 250 -14.76 17.66 33.19
CA GLY A 250 -14.92 16.20 33.22
C GLY A 250 -16.12 15.66 32.43
N SER A 251 -17.19 16.45 32.24
CA SER A 251 -18.39 16.02 31.49
C SER A 251 -18.23 16.01 29.96
N ARG A 252 -17.02 16.20 29.45
CA ARG A 252 -16.71 16.26 28.01
C ARG A 252 -15.74 15.17 27.56
N GLN A 253 -15.27 14.36 28.50
CA GLN A 253 -14.27 13.35 28.24
C GLN A 253 -14.92 12.01 27.98
N VAL A 254 -14.51 11.37 26.89
CA VAL A 254 -14.82 9.96 26.64
C VAL A 254 -14.09 9.08 27.66
N PHE A 255 -12.87 9.47 28.03
CA PHE A 255 -12.02 8.79 29.01
C PHE A 255 -11.42 9.80 29.98
N ASN A 256 -11.56 9.55 31.29
CA ASN A 256 -11.05 10.39 32.37
C ASN A 256 -10.54 9.51 33.50
N ASP A 257 -9.29 9.70 33.95
CA ASP A 257 -8.69 8.97 35.07
C ASP A 257 -8.93 7.44 34.95
N THR A 258 -8.64 6.90 33.77
CA THR A 258 -9.00 5.53 33.42
C THR A 258 -8.01 4.91 32.45
N THR A 259 -7.90 3.59 32.50
CA THR A 259 -7.10 2.81 31.55
C THR A 259 -8.03 2.21 30.49
N VAL A 260 -7.81 2.53 29.22
CA VAL A 260 -8.61 1.98 28.12
C VAL A 260 -7.76 1.28 27.08
N VAL A 261 -8.39 0.32 26.41
CA VAL A 261 -7.80 -0.43 25.31
C VAL A 261 -7.78 0.43 24.05
N PHE A 262 -6.65 0.41 23.33
CA PHE A 262 -6.49 1.14 22.06
C PHE A 262 -5.71 0.31 21.03
N GLY A 263 -5.80 0.73 19.76
CA GLY A 263 -5.04 0.12 18.67
C GLY A 263 -5.32 -1.37 18.47
N THR A 264 -6.56 -1.80 18.69
CA THR A 264 -6.98 -3.20 18.54
C THR A 264 -7.01 -3.61 17.08
N TYR A 265 -6.43 -4.77 16.76
CA TYR A 265 -6.58 -5.35 15.44
C TYR A 265 -7.97 -5.95 15.27
N PRO A 266 -8.70 -5.66 14.18
CA PRO A 266 -10.00 -6.27 13.95
C PRO A 266 -9.83 -7.75 13.56
N GLU A 267 -10.74 -8.61 14.00
CA GLU A 267 -10.87 -9.94 13.42
C GLU A 267 -11.72 -9.83 12.15
N THR A 268 -11.21 -10.29 11.01
CA THR A 268 -11.92 -10.09 9.73
C THR A 268 -12.03 -11.36 8.90
N ARG A 269 -13.19 -11.51 8.26
CA ARG A 269 -13.49 -12.59 7.32
C ARG A 269 -13.86 -12.00 5.98
N LYS A 270 -13.37 -12.61 4.90
CA LYS A 270 -13.64 -12.19 3.53
C LYS A 270 -14.00 -13.36 2.63
N PHE A 271 -15.10 -13.22 1.90
CA PHE A 271 -15.47 -14.11 0.80
C PHE A 271 -15.32 -13.38 -0.53
N SER A 272 -14.91 -14.09 -1.57
CA SER A 272 -14.77 -13.52 -2.91
C SER A 272 -15.09 -14.51 -4.01
N HIS A 273 -15.68 -13.99 -5.08
CA HIS A 273 -15.95 -14.69 -6.31
C HIS A 273 -15.32 -13.91 -7.46
N LYS A 274 -14.62 -14.59 -8.35
CA LYS A 274 -13.96 -13.97 -9.50
C LYS A 274 -14.19 -14.79 -10.76
N VAL A 275 -14.80 -14.15 -11.75
CA VAL A 275 -14.94 -14.66 -13.11
C VAL A 275 -13.92 -13.97 -14.00
N ARG A 276 -13.27 -14.71 -14.90
CA ARG A 276 -12.37 -14.19 -15.93
C ARG A 276 -12.73 -14.82 -17.26
N ALA A 277 -12.64 -14.03 -18.32
CA ALA A 277 -12.80 -14.48 -19.68
C ALA A 277 -11.70 -13.87 -20.55
N LYS A 278 -11.07 -14.65 -21.41
CA LYS A 278 -10.13 -14.14 -22.43
C LYS A 278 -10.31 -14.91 -23.71
N GLY A 279 -10.09 -14.30 -24.86
CA GLY A 279 -10.27 -14.98 -26.13
C GLY A 279 -10.10 -14.09 -27.34
N LYS A 280 -10.40 -14.63 -28.52
CA LYS A 280 -10.52 -13.84 -29.74
C LYS A 280 -11.95 -13.37 -29.92
N LEU A 281 -12.11 -12.10 -30.28
CA LEU A 281 -13.41 -11.52 -30.62
C LEU A 281 -13.26 -10.77 -31.95
N GLY A 282 -13.83 -11.35 -33.01
CA GLY A 282 -13.61 -10.87 -34.38
C GLY A 282 -12.13 -10.87 -34.76
N LYS A 283 -11.62 -9.72 -35.24
CA LYS A 283 -10.19 -9.53 -35.57
C LYS A 283 -9.33 -9.21 -34.33
N GLY A 284 -9.94 -8.97 -33.18
CA GLY A 284 -9.25 -8.54 -31.96
C GLY A 284 -9.09 -9.65 -30.92
N SER A 285 -8.42 -9.30 -29.82
CA SER A 285 -8.37 -10.09 -28.60
C SER A 285 -9.06 -9.38 -27.45
N PHE A 286 -9.78 -10.15 -26.65
CA PHE A 286 -10.52 -9.70 -25.48
C PHE A 286 -9.95 -10.36 -24.23
N SER A 287 -9.92 -9.61 -23.13
CA SER A 287 -9.68 -10.14 -21.79
C SER A 287 -10.45 -9.32 -20.78
N GLY A 288 -11.20 -9.97 -19.90
CA GLY A 288 -11.95 -9.31 -18.84
C GLY A 288 -12.03 -10.14 -17.57
N SER A 289 -12.39 -9.47 -16.49
CA SER A 289 -12.68 -10.08 -15.20
C SER A 289 -13.74 -9.31 -14.46
N LEU A 290 -14.59 -10.03 -13.73
CA LEU A 290 -15.56 -9.50 -12.79
C LEU A 290 -15.35 -10.19 -11.44
N GLY A 291 -15.39 -9.42 -10.36
CA GLY A 291 -15.21 -9.89 -9.00
C GLY A 291 -16.26 -9.30 -8.08
N TYR A 292 -16.73 -10.12 -7.16
CA TYR A 292 -17.57 -9.71 -6.04
C TYR A 292 -16.90 -10.18 -4.75
N SER A 293 -16.90 -9.35 -3.70
CA SER A 293 -16.43 -9.77 -2.38
C SER A 293 -17.20 -9.12 -1.25
N THR A 294 -17.35 -9.85 -0.16
CA THR A 294 -17.86 -9.36 1.12
C THR A 294 -16.75 -9.48 2.17
N THR A 295 -16.58 -8.46 3.00
CA THR A 295 -15.65 -8.45 4.14
C THR A 295 -16.43 -8.06 5.39
N GLU A 296 -16.16 -8.70 6.51
CA GLU A 296 -16.88 -8.51 7.77
C GLU A 296 -15.86 -8.42 8.90
N ASN A 297 -16.06 -7.47 9.82
CA ASN A 297 -15.34 -7.39 11.07
C ASN A 297 -16.12 -8.16 12.15
N LEU A 298 -15.57 -9.26 12.62
CA LEU A 298 -16.22 -10.17 13.59
C LEU A 298 -16.27 -9.59 15.01
N ASN A 299 -15.54 -8.49 15.28
CA ASN A 299 -15.59 -7.82 16.58
C ASN A 299 -16.71 -6.76 16.67
N THR A 300 -17.19 -6.24 15.54
CA THR A 300 -18.11 -5.10 15.52
C THR A 300 -19.30 -5.30 14.56
N ASP A 301 -19.38 -6.45 13.89
CA ASP A 301 -20.37 -6.79 12.86
C ASP A 301 -20.46 -5.81 11.66
N VAL A 302 -19.48 -4.91 11.52
CA VAL A 302 -19.41 -3.96 10.39
C VAL A 302 -18.96 -4.71 9.15
N ALA A 303 -19.74 -4.61 8.08
CA ALA A 303 -19.46 -5.27 6.80
C ALA A 303 -19.14 -4.27 5.68
N SER A 304 -18.51 -4.80 4.63
CA SER A 304 -18.32 -4.11 3.36
C SER A 304 -18.51 -5.06 2.19
N THR A 305 -19.01 -4.51 1.08
CA THR A 305 -19.20 -5.23 -0.18
C THR A 305 -18.49 -4.50 -1.31
N ALA A 306 -17.91 -5.26 -2.23
CA ALA A 306 -17.19 -4.71 -3.36
C ALA A 306 -17.51 -5.46 -4.65
N TRP A 307 -17.90 -4.72 -5.68
CA TRP A 307 -17.91 -5.19 -7.07
C TRP A 307 -16.73 -4.58 -7.79
N SER A 308 -15.95 -5.39 -8.51
CA SER A 308 -14.82 -4.91 -9.30
C SER A 308 -14.81 -5.56 -10.67
N GLY A 309 -14.60 -4.78 -11.72
CA GLY A 309 -14.61 -5.23 -13.09
C GLY A 309 -13.49 -4.58 -13.89
N ALA A 310 -12.94 -5.32 -14.84
CA ALA A 310 -12.03 -4.77 -15.84
C ALA A 310 -12.18 -5.53 -17.15
N ALA A 311 -12.11 -4.82 -18.27
CA ALA A 311 -12.10 -5.40 -19.60
C ALA A 311 -11.09 -4.67 -20.50
N LEU A 312 -10.46 -5.44 -21.38
CA LEU A 312 -9.51 -4.98 -22.37
C LEU A 312 -9.88 -5.59 -23.72
N TYR A 313 -9.92 -4.75 -24.74
CA TYR A 313 -10.08 -5.19 -26.13
C TYR A 313 -8.97 -4.59 -26.98
N ALA A 314 -8.19 -5.44 -27.64
CA ALA A 314 -7.09 -5.04 -28.52
C ALA A 314 -7.40 -5.46 -29.96
N ILE A 315 -7.41 -4.50 -30.89
CA ILE A 315 -7.74 -4.74 -32.29
C ILE A 315 -6.62 -4.22 -33.21
N PRO A 316 -6.10 -5.04 -34.14
CA PRO A 316 -5.23 -4.54 -35.21
C PRO A 316 -6.07 -3.71 -36.19
N LEU A 317 -5.72 -2.44 -36.36
CA LEU A 317 -6.35 -1.57 -37.36
C LEU A 317 -5.72 -1.82 -38.75
N ASN A 318 -4.41 -2.10 -38.77
CA ASN A 318 -3.65 -2.55 -39.95
C ASN A 318 -2.37 -3.27 -39.49
N SER A 319 -1.47 -3.60 -40.42
CA SER A 319 -0.21 -4.33 -40.12
C SER A 319 0.79 -3.57 -39.24
N LYS A 320 0.63 -2.25 -39.11
CA LYS A 320 1.53 -1.36 -38.34
C LYS A 320 0.83 -0.70 -37.15
N THR A 321 -0.50 -0.69 -37.10
CA THR A 321 -1.28 0.06 -36.12
C THR A 321 -2.27 -0.85 -35.40
N ARG A 322 -2.33 -0.72 -34.07
CA ARG A 322 -3.35 -1.37 -33.24
C ARG A 322 -3.98 -0.38 -32.26
N ALA A 323 -5.25 -0.60 -31.93
CA ALA A 323 -5.96 0.11 -30.88
C ALA A 323 -6.20 -0.83 -29.70
N ILE A 324 -6.15 -0.29 -28.49
CA ILE A 324 -6.41 -0.99 -27.24
C ILE A 324 -7.39 -0.14 -26.43
N ALA A 325 -8.61 -0.64 -26.27
CA ALA A 325 -9.59 -0.07 -25.35
C ALA A 325 -9.50 -0.79 -24.00
N ARG A 326 -9.56 -0.04 -22.90
CA ARG A 326 -9.62 -0.57 -21.54
C ARG A 326 -10.73 0.12 -20.76
N VAL A 327 -11.53 -0.67 -20.05
CA VAL A 327 -12.50 -0.19 -19.08
C VAL A 327 -12.27 -0.89 -17.75
N ALA A 328 -12.47 -0.19 -16.66
CA ALA A 328 -12.46 -0.75 -15.32
C ALA A 328 -13.48 -0.03 -14.45
N GLY A 329 -14.03 -0.74 -13.47
CA GLY A 329 -15.02 -0.20 -12.55
C GLY A 329 -14.89 -0.86 -11.19
N VAL A 330 -15.04 -0.09 -10.12
CA VAL A 330 -15.16 -0.60 -8.76
C VAL A 330 -16.33 0.11 -8.09
N ARG A 331 -17.20 -0.66 -7.45
CA ARG A 331 -18.20 -0.16 -6.52
C ARG A 331 -17.87 -0.72 -5.15
N TYR A 332 -17.71 0.16 -4.17
CA TYR A 332 -17.46 -0.20 -2.78
C TYR A 332 -18.58 0.36 -1.92
N LYS A 333 -19.09 -0.46 -1.00
CA LYS A 333 -20.08 -0.08 -0.01
C LYS A 333 -19.68 -0.61 1.36
N THR A 334 -19.91 0.16 2.40
CA THR A 334 -19.58 -0.16 3.79
C THR A 334 -20.77 0.18 4.66
N ASP A 335 -20.95 -0.53 5.76
CA ASP A 335 -21.94 -0.13 6.75
C ASP A 335 -21.49 1.14 7.49
N ASP A 336 -22.46 1.95 7.88
CA ASP A 336 -22.24 3.18 8.65
C ASP A 336 -22.49 2.91 10.14
N PRO A 337 -21.44 2.75 10.96
CA PRO A 337 -21.63 2.49 12.38
C PRO A 337 -22.15 3.73 13.11
N PHE A 338 -23.11 3.52 14.01
CA PHE A 338 -23.54 4.52 14.98
C PHE A 338 -22.53 4.59 16.14
N ILE A 339 -22.07 5.79 16.46
CA ILE A 339 -21.14 6.06 17.55
C ILE A 339 -21.91 6.75 18.66
N ASP A 340 -22.01 6.06 19.79
CA ASP A 340 -22.60 6.56 21.04
C ASP A 340 -21.50 7.22 21.88
N LEU A 341 -21.71 8.47 22.28
CA LEU A 341 -20.79 9.26 23.08
C LEU A 341 -21.50 9.81 24.33
N PRO A 342 -20.79 9.96 25.47
CA PRO A 342 -21.37 10.54 26.67
C PRO A 342 -22.02 11.90 26.40
N THR A 343 -23.27 12.06 26.85
CA THR A 343 -24.02 13.32 26.72
C THR A 343 -23.37 14.41 27.58
N PHE A 344 -23.12 15.58 26.98
CA PHE A 344 -22.60 16.74 27.70
C PHE A 344 -23.58 17.18 28.79
N ARG A 345 -23.06 17.34 30.01
CA ARG A 345 -23.81 17.76 31.22
C ARG A 345 -24.96 16.82 31.59
N ASP A 346 -24.89 15.54 31.25
CA ASP A 346 -25.90 14.57 31.67
C ASP A 346 -26.15 14.63 33.19
N GLY A 347 -27.42 14.65 33.59
CA GLY A 347 -27.85 14.77 35.00
C GLY A 347 -27.57 16.11 35.69
N ARG A 348 -27.18 17.18 34.99
CA ARG A 348 -26.87 18.50 35.58
C ARG A 348 -27.83 19.61 35.15
N PRO A 349 -28.00 20.69 35.94
CA PRO A 349 -28.79 21.84 35.53
C PRO A 349 -28.22 22.52 34.28
N GLY A 350 -29.08 23.05 33.41
CA GLY A 350 -28.67 23.70 32.15
C GLY A 350 -28.86 22.80 30.93
N PRO A 351 -28.57 23.30 29.71
CA PRO A 351 -28.78 22.55 28.48
C PRO A 351 -27.79 21.38 28.34
N THR A 352 -28.31 20.23 27.94
CA THR A 352 -27.58 18.98 27.66
C THR A 352 -27.44 18.78 26.16
N TYR A 353 -26.32 18.21 25.71
CA TYR A 353 -26.07 17.97 24.28
C TYR A 353 -25.58 16.54 24.07
N SER A 354 -26.28 15.78 23.23
CA SER A 354 -25.77 14.50 22.74
C SER A 354 -24.70 14.76 21.67
N PHE A 355 -23.64 13.97 21.74
CA PHE A 355 -22.58 13.95 20.72
C PHE A 355 -22.65 12.70 19.86
N ASP A 356 -23.75 11.94 19.93
CA ASP A 356 -23.91 10.74 19.14
C ASP A 356 -23.93 11.08 17.66
N PHE A 357 -23.31 10.23 16.84
CA PHE A 357 -23.27 10.44 15.40
C PHE A 357 -23.15 9.12 14.65
N THR A 358 -23.73 9.08 13.45
CA THR A 358 -23.45 8.01 12.48
C THR A 358 -22.17 8.36 11.74
N ARG A 359 -21.20 7.44 11.73
CA ARG A 359 -19.93 7.63 11.01
C ARG A 359 -20.06 7.10 9.58
N TYR A 360 -20.41 8.00 8.67
CA TYR A 360 -20.47 7.71 7.24
C TYR A 360 -19.10 7.31 6.67
N SER A 361 -19.10 6.29 5.81
CA SER A 361 -17.88 5.76 5.21
C SER A 361 -17.42 6.59 4.00
N SER A 362 -16.29 7.29 4.11
CA SER A 362 -15.62 7.93 2.96
C SER A 362 -15.04 6.93 1.94
N LEU A 363 -15.12 5.62 2.22
CA LEU A 363 -14.73 4.58 1.29
C LEU A 363 -15.83 4.24 0.28
N ASP A 364 -17.07 4.64 0.56
CA ASP A 364 -18.23 4.31 -0.26
C ASP A 364 -18.19 5.11 -1.57
N ARG A 365 -17.97 4.38 -2.66
CA ARG A 365 -17.65 5.01 -3.94
C ARG A 365 -17.91 4.14 -5.15
N ASN A 366 -18.18 4.80 -6.27
CA ASN A 366 -18.16 4.25 -7.62
C ASN A 366 -16.95 4.85 -8.37
N ASP A 367 -15.92 4.03 -8.64
CA ASP A 367 -14.74 4.42 -9.42
C ASP A 367 -14.84 3.77 -10.80
N PHE A 368 -15.05 4.57 -11.85
CA PHE A 368 -15.10 4.12 -13.24
C PHE A 368 -13.96 4.71 -14.05
N LYS A 369 -13.34 3.88 -14.88
CA LYS A 369 -12.23 4.26 -15.74
C LYS A 369 -12.41 3.74 -17.15
N GLY A 370 -12.27 4.62 -18.14
CA GLY A 370 -12.19 4.29 -19.56
C GLY A 370 -10.91 4.82 -20.21
N SER A 371 -10.33 4.08 -21.15
CA SER A 371 -9.21 4.58 -21.95
C SER A 371 -9.10 3.92 -23.32
N LEU A 372 -8.53 4.65 -24.27
CA LEU A 372 -8.19 4.21 -25.62
C LEU A 372 -6.72 4.52 -25.89
N GLU A 373 -5.96 3.51 -26.29
CA GLU A 373 -4.55 3.62 -26.66
C GLU A 373 -4.36 3.19 -28.11
N ILE A 374 -3.77 4.05 -28.93
CA ILE A 374 -3.39 3.75 -30.32
C ILE A 374 -1.87 3.60 -30.36
N ILE A 375 -1.39 2.48 -30.90
CA ILE A 375 0.04 2.19 -31.05
C ILE A 375 0.32 1.98 -32.54
N SER A 376 1.23 2.79 -33.10
CA SER A 376 1.61 2.76 -34.51
C SER A 376 3.12 2.61 -34.69
N ARG A 377 3.52 1.62 -35.49
CA ARG A 377 4.90 1.44 -35.95
C ARG A 377 5.10 2.25 -37.23
N LEU A 378 5.61 3.47 -37.09
CA LEU A 378 5.87 4.37 -38.22
C LEU A 378 6.86 3.74 -39.22
N ASN A 379 7.95 3.14 -38.70
CA ASN A 379 8.96 2.46 -39.50
C ASN A 379 9.62 1.31 -38.71
N ARG A 380 10.66 0.67 -39.25
CA ARG A 380 11.31 -0.46 -38.58
C ARG A 380 11.93 -0.11 -37.23
N THR A 381 12.30 1.16 -37.01
CA THR A 381 13.01 1.64 -35.82
C THR A 381 12.13 2.40 -34.84
N THR A 382 11.01 2.98 -35.28
CA THR A 382 10.22 3.95 -34.53
C THR A 382 8.80 3.45 -34.30
N THR A 383 8.35 3.51 -33.05
CA THR A 383 6.97 3.23 -32.63
C THR A 383 6.47 4.41 -31.80
N VAL A 384 5.27 4.88 -32.11
CA VAL A 384 4.59 5.95 -31.39
C VAL A 384 3.30 5.38 -30.78
N SER A 385 2.93 5.84 -29.60
CA SER A 385 1.64 5.54 -29.01
C SER A 385 1.02 6.76 -28.35
N GLY A 386 -0.27 6.97 -28.58
CA GLY A 386 -1.09 7.94 -27.89
C GLY A 386 -2.14 7.22 -27.04
N LEU A 387 -2.38 7.70 -25.84
CA LEU A 387 -3.43 7.22 -24.95
C LEU A 387 -4.27 8.42 -24.50
N LEU A 388 -5.59 8.23 -24.51
CA LEU A 388 -6.55 9.15 -23.91
C LEU A 388 -7.46 8.34 -22.98
N GLY A 389 -7.81 8.89 -21.83
CA GLY A 389 -8.73 8.23 -20.92
C GLY A 389 -9.36 9.19 -19.92
N TYR A 390 -10.39 8.68 -19.25
CA TYR A 390 -11.16 9.39 -18.25
C TYR A 390 -11.40 8.48 -17.04
N ASN A 391 -11.33 9.06 -15.84
CA ASN A 391 -11.63 8.41 -14.57
C ASN A 391 -12.68 9.25 -13.85
N MET A 392 -13.70 8.61 -13.30
CA MET A 392 -14.75 9.24 -12.53
C MET A 392 -14.85 8.53 -11.19
N ILE A 393 -14.76 9.28 -10.10
CA ILE A 393 -14.92 8.74 -8.74
C ILE A 393 -16.07 9.50 -8.10
N ASP A 394 -17.19 8.82 -7.97
CA ASP A 394 -18.38 9.31 -7.29
C ASP A 394 -18.38 8.78 -5.85
N ARG A 395 -18.48 9.66 -4.86
CA ARG A 395 -18.46 9.36 -3.43
C ARG A 395 -19.77 9.80 -2.81
N HIS A 396 -20.44 8.87 -2.15
CA HIS A 396 -21.68 9.15 -1.45
C HIS A 396 -21.40 9.71 -0.05
N ASP A 397 -22.29 10.57 0.45
CA ASP A 397 -22.24 11.15 1.80
C ASP A 397 -20.91 11.87 2.12
N TYR A 398 -20.30 12.45 1.09
CA TYR A 398 -19.02 13.15 1.16
C TYR A 398 -19.07 14.46 0.37
N PRO A 399 -18.57 15.58 0.90
CA PRO A 399 -17.74 15.67 2.10
C PRO A 399 -18.52 16.02 3.39
N VAL A 400 -19.83 16.22 3.27
CA VAL A 400 -20.77 16.42 4.39
C VAL A 400 -21.87 15.34 4.29
N PRO A 401 -22.23 14.67 5.39
CA PRO A 401 -23.35 13.73 5.41
C PRO A 401 -24.65 14.36 4.93
N ASP A 402 -25.47 13.60 4.20
CA ASP A 402 -26.75 14.05 3.62
C ASP A 402 -26.63 15.30 2.70
N GLY A 403 -25.41 15.64 2.25
CA GLY A 403 -25.11 16.68 1.27
C GLY A 403 -25.10 16.18 -0.17
N ASP A 404 -24.70 17.05 -1.11
CA ASP A 404 -24.51 16.65 -2.52
C ASP A 404 -23.30 15.71 -2.66
N ASP A 405 -23.47 14.59 -3.36
CA ASP A 405 -22.41 13.63 -3.69
C ASP A 405 -21.20 14.33 -4.35
N GLN A 406 -19.97 13.99 -3.93
CA GLN A 406 -18.75 14.51 -4.57
C GLN A 406 -18.28 13.61 -5.72
N THR A 407 -18.36 14.13 -6.95
CA THR A 407 -17.81 13.47 -8.14
C THR A 407 -16.47 14.07 -8.56
N THR A 408 -15.38 13.33 -8.37
CA THR A 408 -14.06 13.70 -8.92
C THR A 408 -13.95 13.23 -10.37
N GLY A 409 -13.68 14.15 -11.29
CA GLY A 409 -13.41 13.87 -12.69
C GLY A 409 -11.91 13.93 -13.01
N LYS A 410 -11.37 12.97 -13.76
CA LYS A 410 -9.98 13.00 -14.20
C LYS A 410 -9.81 12.63 -15.66
N LEU A 411 -9.45 13.61 -16.47
CA LEU A 411 -9.01 13.40 -17.85
C LEU A 411 -7.49 13.15 -17.86
N PHE A 412 -7.02 12.13 -18.58
CA PHE A 412 -5.60 11.88 -18.72
C PHE A 412 -5.22 11.55 -20.17
N ALA A 413 -4.12 12.14 -20.62
CA ALA A 413 -3.55 11.90 -21.93
C ALA A 413 -2.08 11.55 -21.82
N GLN A 414 -1.59 10.66 -22.69
CA GLN A 414 -0.19 10.25 -22.70
C GLN A 414 0.31 10.06 -24.13
N ALA A 415 1.47 10.63 -24.43
CA ALA A 415 2.22 10.38 -25.64
C ALA A 415 3.50 9.61 -25.31
N ARG A 416 3.87 8.64 -26.15
CA ARG A 416 5.11 7.89 -26.02
C ARG A 416 5.74 7.63 -27.38
N VAL A 417 7.05 7.82 -27.46
CA VAL A 417 7.87 7.51 -28.62
C VAL A 417 8.94 6.52 -28.19
N LYS A 418 9.11 5.45 -28.96
CA LYS A 418 10.19 4.48 -28.82
C LYS A 418 10.97 4.43 -30.12
N TYR A 419 12.28 4.61 -30.02
CA TYR A 419 13.22 4.51 -31.12
C TYR A 419 14.23 3.42 -30.82
N ARG A 420 14.47 2.50 -31.76
CA ARG A 420 15.48 1.44 -31.65
C ARG A 420 16.18 1.24 -32.98
N LYS A 421 17.47 1.57 -33.02
CA LYS A 421 18.35 1.32 -34.17
C LYS A 421 19.27 0.13 -33.84
N GLY A 422 18.82 -1.06 -34.20
CA GLY A 422 19.53 -2.32 -33.93
C GLY A 422 19.66 -2.63 -32.43
N LEU A 423 20.82 -3.16 -32.04
CA LEU A 423 21.18 -3.41 -30.64
C LEU A 423 21.94 -2.23 -30.01
N LYS A 424 22.50 -1.34 -30.84
CA LYS A 424 23.40 -0.27 -30.41
C LYS A 424 22.70 0.90 -29.73
N PHE A 425 21.48 1.20 -30.13
CA PHE A 425 20.81 2.40 -29.66
C PHE A 425 19.32 2.16 -29.46
N SER A 426 18.82 2.47 -28.26
CA SER A 426 17.40 2.43 -27.93
C SER A 426 17.06 3.64 -27.06
N ALA A 427 16.10 4.44 -27.48
CA ALA A 427 15.57 5.57 -26.73
C ALA A 427 14.05 5.43 -26.54
N ARG A 428 13.56 5.92 -25.41
CA ARG A 428 12.14 6.08 -25.11
C ARG A 428 11.91 7.45 -24.49
N ALA A 429 10.84 8.10 -24.90
CA ALA A 429 10.32 9.29 -24.26
C ALA A 429 8.82 9.09 -24.03
N LYS A 430 8.33 9.48 -22.87
CA LYS A 430 6.94 9.41 -22.47
C LYS A 430 6.58 10.69 -21.73
N TYR A 431 5.48 11.30 -22.13
CA TYR A 431 4.87 12.43 -21.44
C TYR A 431 3.42 12.08 -21.13
N ARG A 432 2.98 12.35 -19.90
CA ARG A 432 1.58 12.18 -19.46
C ARG A 432 1.13 13.46 -18.78
N MET A 433 -0.10 13.85 -19.09
CA MET A 433 -0.82 14.92 -18.40
C MET A 433 -2.08 14.35 -17.76
N GLU A 434 -2.44 14.83 -16.58
CA GLU A 434 -3.72 14.57 -15.93
C GLU A 434 -4.34 15.90 -15.50
N MET A 435 -5.60 16.10 -15.87
CA MET A 435 -6.44 17.22 -15.43
C MET A 435 -7.53 16.64 -14.55
N ILE A 436 -7.62 17.10 -13.30
CA ILE A 436 -8.48 16.57 -12.26
C ILE A 436 -9.38 17.70 -11.78
N SER A 437 -10.69 17.55 -11.97
CA SER A 437 -11.70 18.42 -11.38
C SER A 437 -12.20 17.83 -10.07
N ASP A 438 -12.56 18.70 -9.13
CA ASP A 438 -13.18 18.33 -7.85
C ASP A 438 -12.37 17.24 -7.12
N PRO A 439 -11.05 17.47 -6.88
CA PRO A 439 -10.24 16.53 -6.13
C PRO A 439 -10.84 16.35 -4.72
N PHE A 440 -10.51 15.23 -4.08
CA PHE A 440 -10.98 14.94 -2.73
C PHE A 440 -10.62 16.08 -1.76
N THR A 441 -11.62 16.69 -1.13
CA THR A 441 -11.47 17.87 -0.26
C THR A 441 -11.93 17.57 1.16
N SER A 442 -11.34 18.18 2.18
CA SER A 442 -11.88 18.12 3.55
C SER A 442 -13.15 18.98 3.64
N GLY A 443 -14.31 18.37 3.93
CA GLY A 443 -15.63 19.04 3.84
C GLY A 443 -15.97 20.06 4.90
N ARG A 444 -15.17 20.15 5.97
CA ARG A 444 -15.37 21.13 7.04
C ARG A 444 -14.31 22.22 7.05
N GLY A 445 -13.36 22.16 6.11
CA GLY A 445 -12.21 23.06 6.09
C GLY A 445 -11.23 22.85 7.24
N LEU A 446 -10.16 23.65 7.25
CA LEU A 446 -9.03 23.57 8.19
C LEU A 446 -8.75 24.90 8.88
N PHE A 447 -9.04 26.02 8.21
CA PHE A 447 -8.82 27.35 8.74
C PHE A 447 -10.08 27.89 9.39
N GLU A 448 -9.94 28.58 10.52
CA GLU A 448 -11.01 29.34 11.14
C GLU A 448 -11.01 30.78 10.62
N ALA A 449 -12.20 31.33 10.30
CA ALA A 449 -12.31 32.71 9.84
C ALA A 449 -12.42 33.67 11.04
N SER A 450 -11.44 34.56 11.20
CA SER A 450 -11.52 35.68 12.15
C SER A 450 -12.78 36.51 11.87
N GLY A 451 -13.64 36.73 12.87
CA GLY A 451 -14.89 37.49 12.75
C GLY A 451 -16.15 36.65 12.49
N ARG A 452 -16.05 35.33 12.28
CA ARG A 452 -17.22 34.41 12.25
C ARG A 452 -17.68 33.96 13.64
N ASP A 453 -16.87 34.21 14.66
CA ASP A 453 -17.19 34.03 16.08
C ASP A 453 -18.43 34.82 16.52
N ALA A 454 -18.73 35.94 15.86
CA ALA A 454 -19.92 36.75 16.12
C ALA A 454 -21.26 35.99 15.92
N GLY A 455 -21.28 34.91 15.15
CA GLY A 455 -22.46 34.06 14.91
C GLY A 455 -22.53 32.81 15.80
N VAL A 456 -21.46 32.50 16.53
CA VAL A 456 -21.39 31.31 17.39
C VAL A 456 -21.41 31.79 18.85
N GLY A 457 -22.59 31.76 19.46
CA GLY A 457 -22.75 32.12 20.86
C GLY A 457 -22.24 31.01 21.82
N PRO A 458 -21.80 31.36 23.03
CA PRO A 458 -21.48 30.39 24.07
C PRO A 458 -22.70 29.53 24.41
N ILE A 459 -22.50 28.22 24.66
CA ILE A 459 -23.58 27.29 24.99
C ILE A 459 -23.31 26.56 26.32
N PRO A 460 -23.97 26.90 27.43
CA PRO A 460 -25.09 27.84 27.56
C PRO A 460 -24.62 29.30 27.45
N GLU A 461 -25.54 30.22 27.15
CA GLU A 461 -25.27 31.66 26.97
C GLU A 461 -24.60 32.33 28.19
N THR A 462 -24.59 31.65 29.34
CA THR A 462 -23.92 32.07 30.56
C THR A 462 -22.40 31.95 30.53
N PHE A 463 -21.81 31.25 29.56
CA PHE A 463 -20.36 31.18 29.42
C PHE A 463 -19.82 32.40 28.66
N SER A 464 -18.58 32.79 28.96
CA SER A 464 -17.86 33.87 28.26
C SER A 464 -17.02 33.36 27.08
N PHE A 465 -17.18 32.09 26.70
CA PHE A 465 -16.35 31.40 25.70
C PHE A 465 -17.17 30.34 24.95
N ILE A 466 -16.80 30.06 23.71
CA ILE A 466 -17.38 29.01 22.87
C ILE A 466 -16.62 27.69 23.01
N PHE A 467 -17.32 26.56 22.85
CA PHE A 467 -16.70 25.24 22.92
C PHE A 467 -15.95 24.87 21.64
N TYR A 468 -14.94 24.00 21.78
CA TYR A 468 -14.17 23.45 20.65
C TYR A 468 -15.08 22.86 19.56
N TRP A 469 -16.08 22.06 19.93
CA TRP A 469 -17.01 21.49 18.96
C TRP A 469 -17.88 22.55 18.26
N GLN A 470 -18.08 23.72 18.87
CA GLN A 470 -18.74 24.86 18.23
C GLN A 470 -17.81 25.58 17.26
N ARG A 471 -16.49 25.57 17.51
CA ARG A 471 -15.48 26.17 16.63
C ARG A 471 -15.34 25.44 15.29
N GLU A 472 -15.76 24.17 15.22
CA GLU A 472 -15.91 23.47 13.94
C GLU A 472 -16.80 24.25 12.94
N ALA A 473 -17.80 25.00 13.41
CA ALA A 473 -18.64 25.85 12.55
C ALA A 473 -17.93 27.12 12.05
N LEU A 474 -16.80 27.50 12.66
CA LEU A 474 -15.96 28.62 12.23
C LEU A 474 -15.01 28.24 11.11
N ARG A 475 -14.78 26.94 10.92
CA ARG A 475 -13.92 26.46 9.85
C ARG A 475 -14.54 26.75 8.49
N TYR A 476 -13.69 27.15 7.55
CA TYR A 476 -14.10 27.55 6.21
C TYR A 476 -13.14 26.97 5.15
N GLN A 477 -13.61 27.03 3.90
CA GLN A 477 -12.95 26.56 2.69
C GLN A 477 -12.73 25.04 2.59
N ASP A 478 -13.15 24.47 1.46
CA ASP A 478 -12.78 23.10 1.09
C ASP A 478 -11.28 23.03 0.79
N ILE A 479 -10.56 22.17 1.51
CA ILE A 479 -9.10 22.07 1.40
C ILE A 479 -8.68 20.73 0.84
N THR A 480 -7.73 20.76 -0.09
CA THR A 480 -7.11 19.55 -0.63
C THR A 480 -5.59 19.70 -0.73
N ILE A 481 -4.89 18.58 -0.55
CA ILE A 481 -3.50 18.41 -0.96
C ILE A 481 -3.39 17.61 -2.27
N TYR A 482 -4.52 17.18 -2.83
CA TYR A 482 -4.54 16.42 -4.06
C TYR A 482 -4.40 17.37 -5.26
N PRO A 483 -3.60 17.00 -6.26
CA PRO A 483 -3.37 17.87 -7.40
C PRO A 483 -4.59 17.95 -8.34
N THR A 484 -4.73 19.07 -9.02
CA THR A 484 -5.67 19.29 -10.13
C THR A 484 -4.98 19.19 -11.49
N ASP A 485 -3.67 19.44 -11.53
CA ASP A 485 -2.84 19.30 -12.74
C ASP A 485 -1.59 18.47 -12.42
N VAL A 486 -1.31 17.49 -13.26
CA VAL A 486 -0.17 16.57 -13.12
C VAL A 486 0.53 16.38 -14.46
N HIS A 487 1.84 16.61 -14.47
CA HIS A 487 2.72 16.37 -15.60
C HIS A 487 3.82 15.36 -15.24
N ASP A 488 3.82 14.20 -15.92
CA ASP A 488 4.87 13.20 -15.79
C ASP A 488 5.72 13.13 -17.06
N PHE A 489 7.04 13.20 -16.90
CA PHE A 489 8.02 12.97 -17.96
C PHE A 489 8.92 11.78 -17.62
N ASP A 490 9.10 10.88 -18.58
CA ASP A 490 9.95 9.69 -18.45
C ASP A 490 10.75 9.49 -19.73
N PHE A 491 12.05 9.70 -19.62
CA PHE A 491 13.03 9.50 -20.67
C PHE A 491 13.98 8.37 -20.29
N GLY A 492 14.32 7.54 -21.28
CA GLY A 492 15.32 6.49 -21.14
C GLY A 492 16.11 6.32 -22.41
N LEU A 493 17.41 6.18 -22.27
CA LEU A 493 18.36 6.00 -23.36
C LEU A 493 19.31 4.85 -23.00
N THR A 494 19.44 3.90 -23.91
CA THR A 494 20.46 2.85 -23.85
C THR A 494 21.36 2.96 -25.06
N TYR A 495 22.65 3.12 -24.81
CA TYR A 495 23.70 3.12 -25.81
C TYR A 495 24.65 1.95 -25.58
N ARG A 496 24.82 1.12 -26.60
CA ARG A 496 25.68 -0.06 -26.65
C ARG A 496 26.61 0.07 -27.85
N PRO A 497 27.76 0.73 -27.73
CA PRO A 497 28.69 0.88 -28.86
C PRO A 497 29.12 -0.49 -29.41
N ASP A 498 29.29 -1.46 -28.52
CA ASP A 498 29.64 -2.86 -28.80
C ASP A 498 28.92 -3.83 -27.81
N ASN A 499 29.31 -5.10 -27.81
CA ASN A 499 28.76 -6.13 -26.92
C ASN A 499 29.42 -6.15 -25.53
N LYS A 500 30.45 -5.34 -25.32
CA LYS A 500 31.22 -5.27 -24.07
C LYS A 500 30.78 -4.12 -23.19
N MET A 501 30.14 -3.09 -23.76
CA MET A 501 29.75 -1.89 -23.03
C MET A 501 28.28 -1.55 -23.24
N SER A 502 27.60 -1.19 -22.14
CA SER A 502 26.25 -0.65 -22.16
C SER A 502 26.16 0.53 -21.21
N VAL A 503 25.75 1.69 -21.74
CA VAL A 503 25.41 2.88 -20.96
C VAL A 503 23.91 3.05 -20.99
N ASN A 504 23.31 3.22 -19.82
CA ASN A 504 21.89 3.52 -19.66
C ASN A 504 21.77 4.86 -18.95
N PHE A 505 21.05 5.79 -19.55
CA PHE A 505 20.65 7.04 -18.93
C PHE A 505 19.13 7.06 -18.80
N GLY A 506 18.63 7.53 -17.68
CA GLY A 506 17.20 7.72 -17.46
C GLY A 506 16.92 9.02 -16.72
N LEU A 507 15.78 9.62 -17.02
CA LEU A 507 15.26 10.78 -16.30
C LEU A 507 13.78 10.55 -16.06
N LYS A 508 13.37 10.61 -14.80
CA LYS A 508 11.97 10.77 -14.41
C LYS A 508 11.79 12.16 -13.83
N ALA A 509 10.78 12.88 -14.28
CA ALA A 509 10.35 14.12 -13.68
C ALA A 509 8.84 14.11 -13.48
N LYS A 510 8.37 14.66 -12.36
CA LYS A 510 6.94 14.83 -12.06
C LYS A 510 6.73 16.22 -11.51
N PHE A 511 5.67 16.86 -11.99
CA PHE A 511 5.20 18.15 -11.51
C PHE A 511 3.72 18.05 -11.25
N ASP A 512 3.26 18.53 -10.11
CA ASP A 512 1.84 18.61 -9.83
C ASP A 512 1.50 19.81 -8.96
N LYS A 513 0.27 20.31 -9.13
CA LYS A 513 -0.27 21.46 -8.40
C LYS A 513 -1.78 21.33 -8.20
N ASN A 514 -2.36 22.06 -7.25
CA ASN A 514 -3.81 22.17 -7.03
C ASN A 514 -4.29 23.60 -7.35
N GLY A 515 -4.78 23.83 -8.56
CA GLY A 515 -5.17 25.16 -9.05
C GLY A 515 -6.66 25.48 -8.99
N ASP A 516 -7.52 24.56 -8.52
CA ASP A 516 -8.99 24.67 -8.69
C ASP A 516 -9.72 25.05 -7.39
N LEU A 517 -8.99 25.27 -6.29
CA LEU A 517 -9.56 25.64 -5.00
C LEU A 517 -8.89 26.90 -4.46
N ASP A 518 -9.69 27.86 -4.02
CA ASP A 518 -9.24 29.15 -3.45
C ASP A 518 -8.57 29.02 -2.07
N SER A 519 -8.30 27.79 -1.62
CA SER A 519 -7.98 27.49 -0.22
C SER A 519 -6.48 27.37 0.06
N LEU A 520 -5.72 26.63 -0.77
CA LEU A 520 -4.29 26.36 -0.54
C LEU A 520 -3.56 26.07 -1.86
N ASP A 521 -2.48 26.81 -2.12
CA ASP A 521 -1.55 26.50 -3.20
C ASP A 521 -0.49 25.49 -2.74
N VAL A 522 -0.58 24.28 -3.27
CA VAL A 522 0.31 23.15 -3.06
C VAL A 522 0.95 22.79 -4.39
N GLU A 523 2.29 22.75 -4.41
CA GLU A 523 3.08 22.38 -5.57
C GLU A 523 4.12 21.31 -5.20
N HIS A 524 4.22 20.29 -6.06
CA HIS A 524 5.23 19.25 -5.95
C HIS A 524 6.09 19.20 -7.20
N SER A 525 7.39 19.00 -6.99
CA SER A 525 8.32 18.68 -8.07
C SER A 525 9.25 17.55 -7.66
N MET A 526 9.46 16.62 -8.58
CA MET A 526 10.37 15.49 -8.44
C MET A 526 11.26 15.40 -9.67
N TYR A 527 12.56 15.19 -9.45
CA TYR A 527 13.52 14.87 -10.49
C TYR A 527 14.39 13.70 -10.06
N GLN A 528 14.46 12.68 -10.91
CA GLN A 528 15.23 11.48 -10.62
C GLN A 528 16.04 11.02 -11.84
N PRO A 529 17.20 11.66 -12.12
CA PRO A 529 18.14 11.16 -13.10
C PRO A 529 18.86 9.90 -12.60
N ASN A 530 19.15 8.99 -13.52
CA ASN A 530 19.99 7.82 -13.27
C ASN A 530 20.93 7.59 -14.44
N LEU A 531 22.12 7.09 -14.12
CA LEU A 531 23.14 6.67 -15.06
C LEU A 531 23.66 5.31 -14.61
N ALA A 532 23.68 4.34 -15.51
CA ALA A 532 24.23 3.02 -15.25
C ALA A 532 25.17 2.61 -16.39
N LEU A 533 26.33 2.10 -16.02
CA LEU A 533 27.35 1.55 -16.91
C LEU A 533 27.51 0.06 -16.61
N THR A 534 27.51 -0.75 -17.65
CA THR A 534 27.93 -2.15 -17.59
C THR A 534 29.09 -2.33 -18.56
N LEU A 535 30.21 -2.87 -18.05
CA LEU A 535 31.40 -3.21 -18.81
C LEU A 535 31.69 -4.70 -18.64
N THR A 536 31.85 -5.41 -19.74
CA THR A 536 32.19 -6.83 -19.82
C THR A 536 33.38 -6.96 -20.77
N PRO A 537 34.59 -6.57 -20.33
CA PRO A 537 35.76 -6.50 -21.20
C PRO A 537 36.12 -7.87 -21.81
N ASP A 538 35.83 -8.94 -21.06
CA ASP A 538 35.91 -10.35 -21.48
C ASP A 538 34.82 -11.18 -20.75
N PRO A 539 34.56 -12.45 -21.16
CA PRO A 539 33.48 -13.26 -20.61
C PRO A 539 33.59 -13.63 -19.11
N LYS A 540 34.76 -13.43 -18.49
CA LYS A 540 35.01 -13.77 -17.08
C LYS A 540 34.79 -12.57 -16.15
N TRP A 541 34.86 -11.36 -16.68
CA TRP A 541 34.73 -10.13 -15.90
C TRP A 541 33.50 -9.36 -16.32
N SER A 542 32.65 -9.04 -15.35
CA SER A 542 31.54 -8.11 -15.53
C SER A 542 31.60 -7.07 -14.41
N MET A 543 31.60 -5.81 -14.80
CA MET A 543 31.62 -4.66 -13.90
C MET A 543 30.36 -3.84 -14.16
N SER A 544 29.69 -3.45 -13.09
CA SER A 544 28.53 -2.56 -13.16
C SER A 544 28.69 -1.43 -12.18
N ALA A 545 28.49 -0.20 -12.65
CA ALA A 545 28.42 0.99 -11.83
C ALA A 545 27.11 1.72 -12.11
N GLY A 546 26.50 2.28 -11.07
CA GLY A 546 25.24 2.99 -11.18
C GLY A 546 25.22 4.18 -10.23
N TYR A 547 24.64 5.28 -10.70
CA TYR A 547 24.37 6.46 -9.89
C TYR A 547 22.93 6.88 -10.12
N THR A 548 22.22 7.15 -9.04
CA THR A 548 20.86 7.70 -9.07
C THR A 548 20.81 8.86 -8.09
N PHE A 549 20.28 9.99 -8.55
CA PHE A 549 20.00 11.15 -7.70
C PHE A 549 18.49 11.36 -7.67
N GLY A 550 17.95 11.74 -6.53
CA GLY A 550 16.53 12.05 -6.37
C GLY A 550 16.38 13.37 -5.65
N HIS A 551 15.72 14.33 -6.29
CA HIS A 551 15.31 15.59 -5.67
C HIS A 551 13.79 15.64 -5.60
N TYR A 552 13.27 15.91 -4.42
CA TYR A 552 11.84 16.00 -4.13
C TYR A 552 11.61 17.29 -3.38
N LYS A 553 10.71 18.11 -3.90
CA LYS A 553 10.32 19.37 -3.26
C LYS A 553 8.81 19.41 -3.17
N SER A 554 8.30 19.59 -1.95
CA SER A 554 6.92 19.94 -1.68
C SER A 554 6.89 21.38 -1.18
N ARG A 555 6.00 22.18 -1.73
CA ARG A 555 5.66 23.50 -1.24
C ARG A 555 4.18 23.49 -0.95
N GLY A 556 3.81 23.57 0.32
CA GLY A 556 2.45 23.71 0.76
C GLY A 556 2.44 24.28 2.18
N PRO A 557 1.43 25.07 2.54
CA PRO A 557 1.27 25.51 3.92
C PRO A 557 0.99 24.29 4.80
N VAL A 558 1.74 24.18 5.89
CA VAL A 558 1.49 23.18 6.93
C VAL A 558 0.66 23.86 8.00
N ALA A 559 -0.66 23.66 7.95
CA ALA A 559 -1.54 23.99 9.05
C ALA A 559 -1.66 22.74 9.92
N VAL A 560 -0.77 22.64 10.91
CA VAL A 560 -0.96 21.66 11.98
C VAL A 560 -1.87 22.33 13.00
N ALA A 561 -3.08 21.79 13.17
CA ALA A 561 -3.88 22.04 14.36
C ALA A 561 -3.16 21.37 15.55
N LEU A 562 -1.99 21.89 15.96
CA LEU A 562 -1.27 21.41 17.14
C LEU A 562 -2.08 21.71 18.41
N PHE A 563 -2.83 22.81 18.36
CA PHE A 563 -3.44 23.46 19.51
C PHE A 563 -4.65 24.29 19.04
N ASP A 564 -5.66 23.65 18.44
CA ASP A 564 -6.88 24.37 18.06
C ASP A 564 -7.69 24.66 19.32
N GLY A 565 -7.57 25.89 19.84
CA GLY A 565 -8.12 26.29 21.13
C GLY A 565 -8.02 27.77 21.40
#